data_AF-A0A378MUC1-F1
#
_entry.id   AF-A0A378MUC1-F1
#
_cell.length_a   1.000
_cell.length_b   1.000
_cell.length_c   1.000
_cell.angle_alpha   90.00
_cell.angle_beta   90.00
_cell.angle_gamma   90.00
#
_symmetry.space_group_name_H-M   'P 1'
#
loop_
_entity.id
_entity.type
_entity.pdbx_description
1 polymer ?
#
loop_
_entity_poly.entity_id
_entity_poly.type
_entity_poly.pdbx_seq_one_letter_code
_entity_poly.pdbx_strand_id
1 'polypeptide(L)'
;MKKYAKYLPMLAIIPFLIACGSNKSTKKPKSTRVDYSKDTNGLDILAGQFSHNIDDIWGSNELLVASKKDYVKYTDKFLHP
;
A
#
# COMPACT_ATOMS: atom_id res chain seq x y z
N MET A 1 -28.71 -10.68 -50.68
CA MET A 1 -28.00 -10.44 -49.40
C MET A 1 -28.02 -11.64 -48.43
N LYS A 2 -28.34 -12.88 -48.85
CA LYS A 2 -28.44 -14.04 -47.94
C LYS A 2 -27.13 -14.84 -47.76
N LYS A 3 -26.09 -14.56 -48.56
CA LYS A 3 -24.83 -15.34 -48.57
C LYS A 3 -23.95 -15.06 -47.33
N TYR A 4 -24.07 -13.86 -46.75
CA TYR A 4 -23.23 -13.43 -45.62
C TYR A 4 -23.82 -13.76 -44.24
N ALA A 5 -25.11 -14.09 -44.18
CA ALA A 5 -25.81 -14.45 -42.94
C ALA A 5 -25.21 -15.71 -42.27
N LYS A 6 -24.59 -16.60 -43.04
CA LYS A 6 -23.93 -17.82 -42.53
C LYS A 6 -22.63 -17.51 -41.77
N TYR A 7 -22.00 -16.36 -42.01
CA TYR A 7 -20.76 -15.93 -41.37
C TYR A 7 -20.99 -14.97 -40.19
N LEU A 8 -22.24 -14.51 -40.00
CA LEU A 8 -22.65 -13.69 -38.87
C LEU A 8 -22.32 -14.32 -37.49
N PRO A 9 -22.56 -15.63 -37.23
CA PRO A 9 -22.17 -16.22 -35.95
C PRO A 9 -20.65 -16.30 -35.78
N MET A 10 -19.89 -16.43 -36.87
CA MET A 10 -18.43 -16.49 -36.81
C MET A 10 -17.81 -15.14 -36.40
N LEU A 11 -18.41 -14.03 -36.82
CA LEU A 11 -17.98 -12.69 -36.42
C LEU A 11 -18.25 -12.40 -34.93
N ALA A 12 -19.30 -13.00 -34.37
CA ALA A 12 -19.70 -12.81 -32.96
C ALA A 12 -18.77 -13.51 -31.95
N ILE A 13 -18.01 -14.54 -32.37
CA ILE A 13 -17.16 -15.35 -31.48
C ILE A 13 -15.74 -14.75 -31.35
N ILE A 14 -15.35 -13.84 -32.25
CA ILE A 14 -14.02 -13.22 -32.29
C ILE A 14 -13.66 -12.44 -30.99
N PRO A 15 -14.57 -11.62 -30.40
CA PRO A 15 -14.25 -10.90 -29.15
C PRO A 15 -14.05 -11.86 -27.97
N PHE A 16 -14.74 -13.00 -27.97
CA PHE A 16 -14.63 -14.02 -26.93
C PHE A 16 -13.28 -14.76 -27.00
N LEU A 17 -12.77 -15.00 -28.21
CA LEU A 17 -11.45 -15.58 -28.46
C LEU A 17 -10.30 -14.64 -28.03
N ILE A 18 -10.44 -13.32 -28.23
CA ILE A 18 -9.46 -12.31 -27.78
C ILE A 18 -9.40 -12.23 -26.25
N ALA A 19 -10.55 -12.34 -25.57
CA ALA A 19 -10.61 -12.35 -24.10
C ALA A 19 -9.99 -13.61 -23.46
N CYS A 20 -9.94 -14.73 -24.19
CA CYS A 20 -9.33 -15.98 -23.74
C CYS A 20 -7.80 -16.03 -23.96
N GLY A 21 -7.23 -15.02 -24.63
CA GLY A 21 -5.78 -14.87 -24.79
C GLY A 21 -5.11 -14.48 -23.48
N SER A 22 -4.86 -15.46 -22.60
CA SER A 22 -4.07 -15.22 -21.39
C SER A 22 -2.64 -14.84 -21.79
N ASN A 23 -2.33 -13.54 -21.81
CA ASN A 23 -0.95 -13.07 -21.79
C ASN A 23 -0.38 -13.40 -20.41
N LYS A 24 -0.01 -14.66 -20.18
CA LYS A 24 0.93 -15.01 -19.13
C LYS A 24 2.29 -14.50 -19.58
N SER A 25 2.47 -13.18 -19.49
CA SER A 25 3.78 -12.62 -19.21
C SER A 25 4.19 -13.30 -17.92
N THR A 26 4.99 -14.34 -18.04
CA THR A 26 5.77 -14.90 -16.95
C THR A 26 6.76 -13.82 -16.55
N LYS A 27 6.26 -12.78 -15.88
CA LYS A 27 7.03 -12.08 -14.87
C LYS A 27 7.29 -13.16 -13.83
N LYS A 28 8.33 -13.96 -14.08
CA LYS A 28 8.98 -14.76 -13.06
C LYS A 28 9.06 -13.85 -11.84
N PRO A 29 8.61 -14.26 -10.65
CA PRO A 29 8.89 -13.49 -9.46
C PRO A 29 10.39 -13.36 -9.47
N LYS A 30 10.88 -12.15 -9.73
CA LYS A 30 12.28 -11.83 -9.65
C LYS A 30 12.61 -12.13 -8.19
N SER A 31 13.18 -13.31 -7.93
CA SER A 31 13.98 -13.54 -6.74
C SER A 31 15.13 -12.55 -6.87
N THR A 32 14.90 -11.33 -6.40
CA THR A 32 15.82 -10.21 -6.59
C THR A 32 15.75 -9.36 -5.36
N ARG A 33 16.46 -9.88 -4.35
CA ARG A 33 16.90 -9.18 -3.15
C ARG A 33 15.73 -8.77 -2.24
N VAL A 34 15.90 -9.06 -0.96
CA VAL A 34 15.13 -8.37 0.08
C VAL A 34 15.39 -6.89 -0.15
N ASP A 35 14.34 -6.14 -0.46
CA ASP A 35 14.46 -4.70 -0.58
C ASP A 35 14.77 -4.15 0.82
N TYR A 36 16.02 -3.74 1.03
CA TYR A 36 16.45 -3.08 2.26
C TYR A 36 15.95 -1.62 2.31
N SER A 37 15.05 -1.22 1.40
CA SER A 37 14.29 0.02 1.53
C SER A 37 13.66 0.04 2.92
N LYS A 38 14.06 1.01 3.73
CA LYS A 38 13.43 1.24 5.02
C LYS A 38 11.96 1.54 4.75
N ASP A 39 11.06 0.83 5.41
CA ASP A 39 9.64 1.17 5.41
C ASP A 39 9.44 2.45 6.22
N THR A 40 9.68 3.59 5.57
CA THR A 40 9.48 4.90 6.18
C THR A 40 8.00 5.24 6.28
N ASN A 41 7.16 4.67 5.42
CA ASN A 41 5.72 4.92 5.43
C ASN A 41 5.08 4.35 6.70
N GLY A 42 5.39 3.10 7.03
CA GLY A 42 4.94 2.50 8.30
C GLY A 42 5.44 3.27 9.52
N LEU A 43 6.71 3.73 9.49
CA LEU A 43 7.27 4.55 10.56
C LEU A 43 6.57 5.91 10.69
N ASP A 44 6.27 6.58 9.59
CA ASP A 44 5.57 7.88 9.57
C ASP A 44 4.15 7.73 10.12
N ILE A 45 3.44 6.66 9.77
CA ILE A 45 2.11 6.35 10.32
C ILE A 45 2.20 6.14 11.84
N LEU A 46 3.17 5.35 12.31
CA LEU A 46 3.36 5.09 13.75
C LEU A 46 3.76 6.35 14.51
N ALA A 47 4.63 7.19 13.94
CA ALA A 47 5.01 8.46 14.52
C ALA A 47 3.79 9.40 14.63
N GLY A 48 2.93 9.45 13.61
CA GLY A 48 1.69 10.20 13.66
C GLY A 48 0.73 9.71 14.74
N GLN A 49 0.51 8.39 14.84
CA GLN A 49 -0.32 7.80 15.90
C GLN A 49 0.24 8.06 17.31
N PHE A 50 1.56 7.97 17.46
CA PHE A 50 2.25 8.26 18.70
C PHE A 50 2.07 9.72 19.13
N SER A 51 2.28 10.67 18.22
CA SER A 51 2.06 12.09 18.50
C SER A 51 0.60 12.40 18.85
N HIS A 52 -0.36 11.79 18.16
CA HIS A 52 -1.78 11.99 18.45
C HIS A 52 -2.17 11.51 19.85
N ASN A 53 -1.71 10.32 20.27
CA ASN A 53 -2.02 9.79 21.61
C ASN A 53 -1.47 10.67 22.75
N ILE A 54 -0.33 11.34 22.54
CA ILE A 54 0.25 12.25 23.53
C ILE A 54 -0.53 13.57 23.55
N ASP A 55 -0.86 14.10 22.37
CA ASP A 55 -1.66 15.34 22.22
C ASP A 55 -3.02 15.21 22.92
N ASP A 56 -3.68 14.06 22.83
CA ASP A 56 -4.97 13.81 23.49
C ASP A 56 -4.90 13.90 25.04
N ILE A 57 -3.74 13.66 25.65
CA ILE A 57 -3.57 13.65 27.12
C ILE A 57 -2.97 14.96 27.62
N TRP A 58 -1.97 15.50 26.92
CA TRP A 58 -1.16 16.64 27.37
C TRP A 58 -1.45 17.94 26.61
N GLY A 59 -2.10 17.84 25.44
CA GLY A 59 -2.26 18.93 24.51
C GLY A 59 -0.98 19.27 23.74
N SER A 60 -1.16 19.86 22.56
CA SER A 60 -0.08 20.13 21.59
C SER A 60 1.06 21.02 22.09
N ASN A 61 0.84 21.79 23.16
CA ASN A 61 1.87 22.64 23.77
C ASN A 61 2.89 21.86 24.62
N GLU A 62 2.54 20.64 25.06
CA GLU A 62 3.36 19.82 25.96
C GLU A 62 3.87 18.53 25.30
N LEU A 63 3.77 18.44 23.97
CA LEU A 63 4.29 17.32 23.20
C LEU A 63 5.83 17.28 23.21
N LEU A 64 6.41 16.47 24.10
CA LEU A 64 7.84 16.19 24.11
C LEU A 64 8.18 15.09 23.10
N VAL A 65 9.04 15.38 22.13
CA VAL A 65 9.48 14.42 21.10
C VAL A 65 10.98 14.19 21.25
N ALA A 66 11.40 12.93 21.19
CA ALA A 66 12.81 12.57 21.23
C ALA A 66 13.58 13.21 20.06
N SER A 67 14.74 13.77 20.36
CA SER A 67 15.65 14.36 19.38
C SER A 67 16.98 13.62 19.38
N LYS A 68 17.90 13.97 18.48
CA LYS A 68 19.24 13.35 18.42
C LYS A 68 20.02 13.47 19.73
N LYS A 69 19.72 14.51 20.53
CA LYS A 69 20.40 14.81 21.80
C LYS A 69 19.52 14.61 23.03
N ASP A 70 18.21 14.48 22.84
CA ASP A 70 17.23 14.52 23.91
C ASP A 70 16.43 13.22 23.92
N TYR A 71 16.58 12.46 25.01
CA TYR A 71 15.85 11.22 25.23
C TYR A 71 14.52 11.51 25.94
N VAL A 72 13.43 11.01 25.39
CA VAL A 72 12.07 11.12 25.94
C VAL A 72 11.43 9.74 25.86
N LYS A 73 10.78 9.29 26.93
CA LYS A 73 10.14 7.96 26.96
C LYS A 73 8.86 8.02 27.77
N TYR A 74 7.76 7.95 27.05
CA TYR A 74 6.44 7.84 27.66
C TYR A 74 6.21 6.46 28.29
N THR A 75 5.77 6.45 29.55
CA THR A 75 5.30 5.28 30.30
C THR A 75 3.86 5.46 30.79
N ASP A 76 3.31 4.42 31.41
CA ASP A 76 1.96 4.44 32.01
C ASP A 76 0.87 4.95 31.07
N LYS A 77 0.85 4.40 29.85
CA LYS A 77 -0.10 4.79 28.79
C LYS A 77 -0.03 6.29 28.47
N PHE A 78 1.18 6.80 28.31
CA PHE A 78 1.47 8.20 27.97
C PHE A 78 1.25 9.21 29.10
N LEU A 79 1.03 8.77 30.35
CA LEU A 79 0.85 9.68 31.49
C LEU A 79 2.16 10.20 32.09
N HIS A 80 3.31 9.64 31.73
CA HIS A 80 4.61 10.10 32.23
C HIS A 80 5.64 10.12 31.09
N PRO A 81 6.25 11.27 30.73
CA PRO A 81 7.24 11.41 29.65
C PRO A 81 8.69 11.06 30.01
#